data_AF-A0A1M5CS84-F1
#
_entry.id   AF-A0A1M5CS84-F1
#
_cell.length_a   1.000
_cell.length_b   1.000
_cell.length_c   1.000
_cell.angle_alpha   90.00
_cell.angle_beta   90.00
_cell.angle_gamma   90.00
#
_symmetry.space_group_name_H-M   'P 1'
#
loop_
_entity.id
_entity.type
_entity.pdbx_description
1 polymer ?
#
loop_
_entity_poly.entity_id
_entity_poly.type
_entity_poly.pdbx_seq_one_letter_code
_entity_poly.pdbx_strand_id
1 'polypeptide(L)'
;MLWQSGKKCYFVLNELHSSKPLIMTGFLGEFEATLDTKGRFLLPAGLKKQLPEGENTRFVINRGFEKCLSLYPLQSWEPLFARISSLDDFDPDVRKFRRFFLNGAIEVELDSAGRLLMPPNLKEYAELSKDIVLASAVDKIEIWSTENYNKFFESYSPSDFSSLAQQVMVKKTEKEQGS
;
A
#
# COMPACT_ATOMS: atom_id res chain seq x y z
N MET A 1 -16.52 39.55 48.70
CA MET A 1 -15.29 39.74 49.48
C MET A 1 -14.35 38.60 49.10
N LEU A 2 -13.23 38.93 48.46
CA LEU A 2 -12.15 38.01 48.06
C LEU A 2 -11.41 37.50 49.30
N TRP A 3 -11.11 36.19 49.37
CA TRP A 3 -9.75 35.68 49.59
C TRP A 3 -9.64 34.16 49.36
N GLN A 4 -8.49 33.74 48.83
CA GLN A 4 -8.14 32.39 48.35
C GLN A 4 -7.38 31.54 49.40
N SER A 5 -7.30 30.22 49.12
CA SER A 5 -6.19 29.26 49.40
C SER A 5 -6.65 28.04 50.23
N GLY A 6 -6.46 26.77 49.83
CA GLY A 6 -5.82 26.22 48.65
C GLY A 6 -5.73 24.68 48.68
N LYS A 7 -5.28 24.14 47.53
CA LYS A 7 -4.64 22.84 47.23
C LYS A 7 -5.49 21.61 46.85
N LYS A 8 -4.98 20.94 45.79
CA LYS A 8 -5.23 19.59 45.22
C LYS A 8 -6.40 19.49 44.23
N CYS A 9 -6.31 18.86 43.05
CA CYS A 9 -5.23 18.25 42.27
C CYS A 9 -5.59 18.45 40.79
N TYR A 10 -4.60 18.70 39.93
CA TYR A 10 -4.79 18.65 38.48
C TYR A 10 -4.94 17.19 38.05
N PHE A 11 -6.13 16.79 37.61
CA PHE A 11 -6.26 15.61 36.77
C PHE A 11 -6.06 16.03 35.32
N VAL A 12 -4.84 15.81 34.83
CA VAL A 12 -4.56 15.67 33.41
C VAL A 12 -5.10 14.29 33.02
N LEU A 13 -6.18 14.24 32.25
CA LEU A 13 -6.61 13.02 31.57
C LEU A 13 -6.54 13.26 30.06
N ASN A 14 -5.36 12.93 29.54
CA ASN A 14 -5.09 12.33 28.24
C ASN A 14 -6.12 12.60 27.13
N GLU A 15 -5.83 13.59 26.29
CA GLU A 15 -6.13 13.48 24.88
C GLU A 15 -5.25 12.38 24.27
N LEU A 16 -5.85 11.45 23.51
CA LEU A 16 -5.34 10.84 22.26
C LEU A 16 -6.11 9.55 21.95
N HIS A 17 -7.36 9.70 21.51
CA HIS A 17 -7.91 8.80 20.49
C HIS A 17 -8.15 9.63 19.24
N SER A 18 -7.06 10.15 18.68
CA SER A 18 -7.08 10.59 17.28
C SER A 18 -6.87 9.35 16.42
N SER A 19 -7.91 8.53 16.27
CA SER A 19 -8.00 7.69 15.08
C SER A 19 -8.28 8.64 13.92
N LYS A 20 -7.23 9.33 13.45
CA LYS A 20 -7.29 10.01 12.16
C LYS A 20 -7.84 8.99 11.16
N PRO A 21 -8.95 9.27 10.47
CA PRO A 21 -9.39 8.37 9.42
C PRO A 21 -8.24 8.23 8.44
N LEU A 22 -7.85 6.98 8.17
CA LEU A 22 -6.96 6.69 7.05
C LEU A 22 -7.63 7.29 5.82
N ILE A 23 -7.00 8.31 5.23
CA ILE A 23 -7.47 8.85 3.95
C ILE A 23 -7.19 7.73 2.94
N MET A 24 -8.22 6.93 2.69
CA MET A 24 -8.16 5.85 1.71
C MET A 24 -8.43 6.45 0.34
N THR A 25 -7.37 6.64 -0.45
CA THR A 25 -7.48 7.10 -1.84
C THR A 25 -8.22 6.09 -2.73
N GLY A 26 -8.32 4.83 -2.30
CA GLY A 26 -9.25 3.84 -2.86
C GLY A 26 -9.15 3.72 -4.38
N PHE A 27 -8.01 3.22 -4.88
CA PHE A 27 -7.82 3.03 -6.31
C PHE A 27 -8.76 1.97 -6.86
N LEU A 28 -9.25 2.20 -8.07
CA LEU A 28 -10.13 1.31 -8.80
C LEU A 28 -9.63 1.06 -10.22
N GLY A 29 -9.77 -0.20 -10.63
CA GLY A 29 -9.55 -0.66 -12.00
C GLY A 29 -8.24 -1.39 -12.20
N GLU A 30 -8.15 -1.97 -13.40
CA GLU A 30 -6.98 -2.67 -13.94
C GLU A 30 -6.62 -1.98 -15.26
N PHE A 31 -5.32 -1.74 -15.47
CA PHE A 31 -4.83 -1.00 -16.62
C PHE A 31 -3.61 -1.68 -17.21
N GLU A 32 -3.66 -1.96 -18.51
CA GLU A 32 -2.49 -2.42 -19.26
C GLU A 32 -1.56 -1.26 -19.58
N ALA A 33 -0.26 -1.53 -19.54
CA ALA A 33 0.78 -0.61 -20.00
C ALA A 33 1.98 -1.37 -20.56
N THR A 34 2.92 -0.63 -21.14
CA THR A 34 4.12 -1.20 -21.75
C THR A 34 5.37 -0.48 -21.24
N LEU A 35 6.42 -1.24 -20.92
CA LEU A 35 7.74 -0.71 -20.64
C LEU A 35 8.45 -0.31 -21.94
N ASP A 36 9.01 0.90 -21.95
CA ASP A 36 9.88 1.37 -23.02
C ASP A 36 11.26 0.73 -22.94
N THR A 37 12.12 1.01 -23.94
CA THR A 37 13.50 0.48 -24.01
C THR A 37 14.39 0.91 -22.84
N LYS A 38 14.00 1.93 -22.08
CA LYS A 38 14.70 2.40 -20.87
C LYS A 38 14.08 1.83 -19.59
N GLY A 39 13.03 1.02 -19.71
CA GLY A 39 12.30 0.44 -18.59
C GLY A 39 11.41 1.46 -17.88
N ARG A 40 10.83 2.41 -18.62
CA ARG A 40 9.82 3.34 -18.11
C ARG A 40 8.45 2.97 -18.65
N PHE A 41 7.39 3.18 -17.87
CA PHE A 41 6.01 3.09 -18.38
C PHE A 41 5.29 4.42 -18.19
N LEU A 42 4.29 4.69 -19.02
CA LEU A 42 3.40 5.82 -18.85
C LEU A 42 2.33 5.46 -17.81
N LEU A 43 2.22 6.22 -16.72
CA LEU A 43 1.17 5.96 -15.73
C LEU A 43 -0.21 6.19 -16.37
N PRO A 44 -1.13 5.19 -16.35
CA PRO A 44 -2.44 5.28 -16.99
C PRO A 44 -3.26 6.48 -16.54
N ALA A 45 -3.97 7.11 -17.49
CA ALA A 45 -4.78 8.30 -17.20
C ALA A 45 -5.91 8.03 -16.18
N GLY A 46 -6.46 6.82 -16.16
CA GLY A 46 -7.48 6.41 -15.19
C GLY A 46 -6.95 6.40 -13.75
N LEU A 47 -5.71 5.97 -13.54
CA LEU A 47 -5.04 6.03 -12.23
C LEU A 47 -4.62 7.45 -11.88
N LYS A 48 -4.08 8.21 -12.84
CA LYS A 48 -3.68 9.61 -12.64
C LYS A 48 -4.83 10.48 -12.09
N LYS A 49 -6.05 10.26 -12.57
CA LYS A 49 -7.24 11.01 -12.11
C LYS A 49 -7.67 10.68 -10.68
N GLN A 50 -7.24 9.53 -10.16
CA GLN A 50 -7.55 9.08 -8.80
C GLN A 50 -6.48 9.48 -7.78
N LEU A 51 -5.37 10.08 -8.23
CA LEU A 51 -4.31 10.52 -7.33
C LEU A 51 -4.76 11.73 -6.47
N PRO A 52 -4.26 11.83 -5.23
CA PRO A 52 -4.54 12.97 -4.37
C PRO A 52 -3.98 14.28 -4.96
N GLU A 53 -4.71 15.38 -4.79
CA GLU A 53 -4.24 16.70 -5.23
C GLU A 53 -2.89 17.05 -4.58
N GLY A 54 -1.91 17.44 -5.40
CA GLY A 54 -0.58 17.86 -4.94
C GLY A 54 0.46 16.74 -4.84
N GLU A 55 0.08 15.46 -4.93
CA GLU A 55 1.00 14.31 -4.84
C GLU A 55 1.13 13.53 -6.16
N ASN A 56 0.75 14.16 -7.28
CA ASN A 56 0.61 13.49 -8.57
C ASN A 56 1.92 12.97 -9.19
N THR A 57 3.08 13.22 -8.58
CA THR A 57 4.38 12.87 -9.16
C THR A 57 5.22 11.94 -8.30
N ARG A 58 5.03 11.86 -6.97
CA ARG A 58 5.91 11.12 -6.06
C ARG A 58 5.25 9.86 -5.51
N PHE A 59 6.00 8.77 -5.54
CA PHE A 59 5.53 7.46 -5.11
C PHE A 59 6.64 6.73 -4.35
N VAL A 60 6.25 5.76 -3.53
CA VAL A 60 7.16 4.73 -3.04
C VAL A 60 6.85 3.42 -3.74
N ILE A 61 7.89 2.78 -4.27
CA ILE A 61 7.79 1.46 -4.87
C ILE A 61 8.58 0.45 -4.04
N ASN A 62 8.00 -0.72 -3.79
CA ASN A 62 8.66 -1.84 -3.12
C ASN A 62 8.18 -3.18 -3.70
N ARG A 63 8.73 -4.28 -3.20
CA ARG A 63 8.31 -5.63 -3.57
C ARG A 63 6.91 -5.94 -3.01
N GLY A 64 6.06 -6.55 -3.83
CA GLY A 64 4.76 -7.07 -3.41
C GLY A 64 4.87 -8.36 -2.59
N PHE A 65 3.73 -8.93 -2.19
CA PHE A 65 3.68 -10.23 -1.52
C PHE A 65 3.90 -11.36 -2.54
N GLU A 66 3.24 -11.25 -3.68
CA GLU A 66 3.41 -12.11 -4.83
C GLU A 66 4.58 -11.61 -5.72
N LYS A 67 4.77 -12.24 -6.88
CA LYS A 67 5.75 -11.83 -7.89
C LYS A 67 5.34 -10.56 -8.65
N CYS A 68 5.12 -9.50 -7.89
CA CYS A 68 4.69 -8.18 -8.35
C CYS A 68 5.40 -7.08 -7.54
N LEU A 69 5.18 -5.83 -7.93
CA LEU A 69 5.62 -4.66 -7.17
C LEU A 69 4.42 -3.93 -6.61
N SER A 70 4.59 -3.25 -5.48
CA SER A 70 3.59 -2.35 -4.92
C SER A 70 4.06 -0.90 -5.09
N LEU A 71 3.19 -0.06 -5.61
CA LEU A 71 3.39 1.37 -5.84
C LEU A 71 2.39 2.15 -4.99
N TYR A 72 2.88 2.97 -4.08
CA TYR A 72 2.09 3.77 -3.15
C TYR A 72 2.27 5.25 -3.45
N PRO A 73 1.19 6.04 -3.54
CA PRO A 73 1.29 7.48 -3.29
C PRO A 73 1.85 7.73 -1.89
N LEU A 74 2.51 8.88 -1.67
CA LEU A 74 3.08 9.21 -0.36
C LEU A 74 2.02 9.25 0.74
N GLN A 75 0.84 9.80 0.45
CA GLN A 75 -0.30 9.85 1.37
C GLN A 75 -0.72 8.47 1.89
N SER A 76 -0.64 7.43 1.06
CA SER A 76 -0.90 6.04 1.47
C SER A 76 0.30 5.43 2.20
N TRP A 77 1.52 5.73 1.74
CA TRP A 77 2.75 5.14 2.27
C TRP A 77 3.06 5.61 3.69
N GLU A 78 2.99 6.91 3.96
CA GLU A 78 3.37 7.49 5.25
C GLU A 78 2.66 6.87 6.46
N PRO A 79 1.31 6.75 6.49
CA PRO A 79 0.63 6.13 7.63
C PRO A 79 0.93 4.64 7.75
N LEU A 80 1.11 3.93 6.64
CA LEU A 80 1.49 2.52 6.62
C LEU A 80 2.89 2.33 7.20
N PHE A 81 3.85 3.15 6.75
CA PHE A 81 5.22 3.14 7.25
C PHE A 81 5.27 3.45 8.74
N ALA A 82 4.56 4.48 9.21
CA ALA A 82 4.46 4.82 10.63
C ALA A 82 3.95 3.63 11.48
N ARG A 83 2.93 2.91 10.99
CA ARG A 83 2.40 1.70 11.66
C ARG A 83 3.42 0.57 11.72
N ILE A 84 4.21 0.37 10.65
CA ILE A 84 5.25 -0.67 10.61
C ILE A 84 6.43 -0.29 11.52
N SER A 85 6.77 0.99 11.57
CA SER A 85 7.81 1.54 12.43
C SER A 85 7.45 1.44 13.91
N SER A 86 6.16 1.49 14.27
CA SER A 86 5.71 1.36 15.66
C SER A 86 5.69 -0.08 16.20
N LEU A 87 5.97 -1.09 15.36
CA LEU A 87 6.01 -2.49 15.80
C LEU A 87 7.24 -2.77 16.68
N ASP A 88 7.07 -3.67 17.65
CA ASP A 88 8.09 -4.02 18.63
C ASP A 88 9.26 -4.81 18.02
N ASP A 89 10.47 -4.24 18.08
CA ASP A 89 11.69 -4.87 17.57
C ASP A 89 12.18 -6.04 18.42
N PHE A 90 11.66 -6.28 19.63
CA PHE A 90 12.02 -7.47 20.41
C PHE A 90 11.42 -8.75 19.81
N ASP A 91 10.30 -8.64 19.10
CA ASP A 91 9.69 -9.78 18.41
C ASP A 91 10.50 -10.16 17.14
N PRO A 92 11.07 -11.38 17.07
CA PRO A 92 11.79 -11.82 15.88
C PRO A 92 10.95 -11.84 14.60
N ASP A 93 9.64 -12.05 14.70
CA ASP A 93 8.75 -12.10 13.54
C ASP A 93 8.43 -10.69 13.02
N VAL A 94 8.35 -9.69 13.90
CA VAL A 94 8.28 -8.27 13.50
C VAL A 94 9.52 -7.88 12.69
N ARG A 95 10.72 -8.24 13.15
CA ARG A 95 11.96 -7.94 12.41
C ARG A 95 12.00 -8.63 11.04
N LYS A 96 11.53 -9.88 10.95
CA LYS A 96 11.42 -10.59 9.67
C LYS A 96 10.42 -9.86 8.75
N PHE A 97 9.21 -9.61 9.22
CA PHE A 97 8.18 -8.93 8.46
C PHE A 97 8.66 -7.58 7.93
N ARG A 98 9.25 -6.73 8.78
CA ARG A 98 9.77 -5.41 8.40
C ARG A 98 10.82 -5.51 7.28
N ARG A 99 11.75 -6.47 7.38
CA ARG A 99 12.77 -6.70 6.36
C ARG A 99 12.18 -7.17 5.03
N PHE A 100 11.17 -8.03 5.06
CA PHE A 100 10.50 -8.50 3.84
C PHE A 100 9.66 -7.39 3.21
N PHE A 101 8.86 -6.69 4.01
CA PHE A 101 7.94 -5.66 3.53
C PHE A 101 8.67 -4.42 2.98
N LEU A 102 9.68 -3.92 3.70
CA LEU A 102 10.47 -2.76 3.26
C LEU A 102 11.55 -3.12 2.24
N ASN A 103 11.63 -4.38 1.82
CA ASN A 103 12.66 -4.83 0.90
C ASN A 103 12.54 -4.13 -0.46
N GLY A 104 13.60 -3.43 -0.85
CA GLY A 104 13.64 -2.70 -2.10
C GLY A 104 12.72 -1.48 -2.14
N ALA A 105 12.21 -1.03 -0.98
CA ALA A 105 11.45 0.21 -0.90
C ALA A 105 12.32 1.40 -1.30
N ILE A 106 11.88 2.14 -2.31
CA ILE A 106 12.57 3.33 -2.81
C ILE A 106 11.55 4.34 -3.30
N GLU A 107 11.85 5.63 -3.11
CA GLU A 107 11.05 6.70 -3.66
C GLU A 107 11.33 6.88 -5.15
N VAL A 108 10.28 7.08 -5.93
CA VAL A 108 10.33 7.28 -7.38
C VAL A 108 9.42 8.44 -7.78
N GLU A 109 9.81 9.14 -8.85
CA GLU A 109 9.07 10.29 -9.36
C GLU A 109 8.71 10.10 -10.84
N LEU A 110 7.55 10.63 -11.24
CA LEU A 110 7.19 10.74 -12.65
C LEU A 110 8.06 11.77 -13.35
N ASP A 111 8.48 11.47 -14.58
CA ASP A 111 9.11 12.46 -15.45
C ASP A 111 8.08 13.49 -15.98
N SER A 112 8.55 14.50 -16.71
CA SER A 112 7.70 15.54 -17.31
C SER A 112 6.67 15.01 -18.32
N ALA A 113 6.83 13.80 -18.82
CA ALA A 113 5.86 13.12 -19.68
C ALA A 113 4.90 12.21 -18.88
N GLY A 114 4.99 12.22 -17.55
CA GLY A 114 4.17 11.39 -16.67
C GLY A 114 4.53 9.91 -16.73
N ARG A 115 5.80 9.58 -17.02
CA ARG A 115 6.33 8.20 -17.04
C ARG A 115 7.13 7.91 -15.78
N LEU A 116 7.03 6.69 -15.28
CA LEU A 116 7.77 6.22 -14.11
C LEU A 116 8.91 5.31 -14.55
N LEU A 117 10.13 5.56 -14.06
CA LEU A 117 11.29 4.71 -14.29
C LEU A 117 11.32 3.58 -13.28
N MET A 118 11.36 2.34 -13.78
CA MET A 118 11.40 1.17 -12.93
C MET A 118 12.82 0.85 -12.46
N PRO A 119 13.07 0.77 -11.14
CA PRO A 119 14.36 0.34 -10.61
C PRO A 119 14.76 -1.06 -11.11
N PRO A 120 16.01 -1.27 -11.60
CA PRO A 120 16.42 -2.55 -12.20
C PRO A 120 16.22 -3.77 -11.29
N ASN A 121 16.58 -3.65 -10.02
CA ASN A 121 16.44 -4.70 -9.00
C ASN A 121 14.97 -5.09 -8.74
N LEU A 122 14.03 -4.15 -8.90
CA LEU A 122 12.61 -4.42 -8.73
C LEU A 122 12.00 -5.03 -10.00
N LYS A 123 12.42 -4.56 -11.19
CA LYS A 123 12.04 -5.20 -12.46
C LYS A 123 12.41 -6.66 -12.49
N GLU A 124 13.64 -6.98 -12.08
CA GLU A 124 14.14 -8.36 -12.04
C GLU A 124 13.34 -9.21 -11.04
N TYR A 125 13.06 -8.68 -9.84
CA TYR A 125 12.30 -9.41 -8.83
C TYR A 125 10.89 -9.82 -9.30
N ALA A 126 10.15 -8.88 -9.90
CA ALA A 126 8.79 -9.08 -10.38
C ALA A 126 8.73 -9.64 -11.81
N GLU A 127 9.88 -9.99 -12.39
CA GLU A 127 10.00 -10.56 -13.74
C GLU A 127 9.26 -9.73 -14.80
N LEU A 128 9.36 -8.40 -14.66
CA LEU A 128 8.65 -7.48 -15.54
C LEU A 128 9.21 -7.57 -16.96
N SER A 129 8.30 -7.90 -17.88
CA SER A 129 8.58 -7.95 -19.32
C SER A 129 8.12 -6.65 -19.99
N LYS A 130 8.05 -6.65 -21.32
CA LYS A 130 7.56 -5.50 -22.08
C LYS A 130 6.13 -5.12 -21.68
N ASP A 131 5.25 -6.10 -21.51
CA ASP A 131 3.84 -5.88 -21.23
C ASP A 131 3.57 -6.07 -19.73
N ILE A 132 2.92 -5.07 -19.14
CA ILE A 132 2.66 -5.00 -17.70
C ILE A 132 1.18 -4.70 -17.42
N VAL A 133 0.72 -5.12 -16.25
CA VAL A 133 -0.61 -4.82 -15.72
C VAL A 133 -0.46 -4.00 -14.44
N LEU A 134 -1.20 -2.90 -14.37
CA LEU A 134 -1.37 -2.09 -13.16
C LEU A 134 -2.74 -2.38 -12.57
N ALA A 135 -2.77 -3.17 -11.50
CA ALA A 135 -3.98 -3.55 -10.80
C ALA A 135 -4.14 -2.71 -9.53
N SER A 136 -5.31 -2.10 -9.34
CA SER A 136 -5.60 -1.36 -8.12
C SER A 136 -5.83 -2.32 -6.96
N ALA A 137 -5.14 -2.09 -5.85
CA ALA A 137 -5.27 -2.91 -4.64
C ALA A 137 -5.47 -1.99 -3.43
N VAL A 138 -6.70 -1.53 -3.23
CA VAL A 138 -7.09 -0.67 -2.11
C VAL A 138 -6.37 0.69 -2.13
N ASP A 139 -5.30 0.85 -1.37
CA ASP A 139 -4.56 2.11 -1.17
C ASP A 139 -3.25 2.17 -1.97
N LYS A 140 -3.00 1.14 -2.78
CA LYS A 140 -1.81 0.99 -3.62
C LYS A 140 -2.17 0.50 -5.01
N ILE A 141 -1.18 0.54 -5.90
CA ILE A 141 -1.23 -0.02 -7.24
C ILE A 141 -0.22 -1.16 -7.29
N GLU A 142 -0.64 -2.34 -7.72
CA GLU A 142 0.26 -3.46 -7.96
C GLU A 142 0.69 -3.49 -9.43
N ILE A 143 1.98 -3.67 -9.67
CA ILE A 143 2.58 -3.73 -11.00
C ILE A 143 3.06 -5.15 -11.25
N TRP A 144 2.51 -5.75 -12.29
CA TRP A 144 2.73 -7.15 -12.66
C TRP A 144 3.28 -7.25 -14.07
N SER A 145 4.04 -8.30 -14.34
CA SER A 145 4.16 -8.83 -15.71
C SER A 145 2.81 -9.40 -16.10
N THR A 146 2.32 -9.12 -17.32
CA THR A 146 1.05 -9.67 -17.81
C THR A 146 1.00 -11.19 -17.69
N GLU A 147 2.13 -11.87 -17.94
CA GLU A 147 2.23 -13.32 -17.81
C GLU A 147 2.02 -13.79 -16.35
N ASN A 148 2.70 -13.16 -15.39
CA ASN A 148 2.58 -13.53 -13.98
C ASN A 148 1.21 -13.17 -13.41
N TYR A 149 0.61 -12.08 -13.88
CA TYR A 149 -0.76 -11.69 -13.53
C TYR A 149 -1.76 -12.76 -13.94
N ASN A 150 -1.74 -13.15 -15.22
CA ASN A 150 -2.67 -14.15 -15.75
C ASN A 150 -2.48 -15.50 -15.05
N LYS A 151 -1.23 -15.98 -14.91
CA LYS A 151 -0.93 -17.23 -14.21
C LYS A 151 -1.45 -17.23 -12.77
N PHE A 152 -1.33 -16.10 -12.06
CA PHE A 152 -1.82 -15.98 -10.70
C PHE A 152 -3.34 -16.13 -10.65
N PHE A 153 -4.10 -15.38 -11.46
CA PHE A 153 -5.55 -15.42 -11.44
C PHE A 153 -6.16 -16.69 -12.06
N GLU A 154 -5.52 -17.26 -13.09
CA GLU A 154 -5.92 -18.55 -13.68
C GLU A 154 -5.74 -19.72 -12.71
N SER A 155 -4.87 -19.58 -11.70
CA SER A 155 -4.68 -20.62 -10.69
C SER A 155 -5.85 -20.77 -9.71
N TYR A 156 -6.80 -19.81 -9.70
CA TYR A 156 -7.97 -19.83 -8.84
C TYR A 156 -9.23 -20.20 -9.61
N SER A 157 -9.92 -21.25 -9.15
CA SER A 157 -11.26 -21.56 -9.66
C SER A 157 -12.32 -20.63 -9.05
N PRO A 158 -13.49 -20.45 -9.70
CA PRO A 158 -14.61 -19.73 -9.09
C PRO A 158 -15.03 -20.30 -7.72
N SER A 159 -14.88 -21.61 -7.51
CA SER A 159 -15.13 -22.25 -6.21
C SER A 159 -14.12 -21.88 -5.14
N ASP A 160 -12.84 -21.74 -5.51
CA ASP A 160 -11.79 -21.31 -4.57
C ASP A 160 -12.04 -19.87 -4.14
N PHE A 161 -12.40 -19.00 -5.09
CA PHE A 161 -12.76 -17.61 -4.80
C PHE A 161 -13.97 -17.53 -3.84
N SER A 162 -15.02 -18.31 -4.10
CA SER A 162 -16.20 -18.37 -3.22
C SER A 162 -15.84 -18.80 -1.79
N SER A 163 -15.01 -19.84 -1.66
CA SER A 163 -14.57 -20.36 -0.37
C SER A 163 -13.71 -19.34 0.39
N LEU A 164 -12.81 -18.66 -0.32
CA LEU A 164 -11.97 -17.60 0.23
C LEU A 164 -12.81 -16.42 0.70
N ALA A 165 -13.80 -16.00 -0.10
CA ALA A 165 -14.71 -14.92 0.25
C ALA A 165 -15.48 -15.24 1.54
N GLN A 166 -16.00 -16.45 1.68
CA GLN A 166 -16.66 -16.88 2.91
C GLN A 166 -15.69 -16.82 4.10
N GLN A 167 -14.49 -17.36 3.97
CA GLN A 167 -13.52 -17.37 5.06
C GLN A 167 -13.13 -15.96 5.52
N VAL A 168 -12.83 -15.06 4.58
CA VAL A 168 -12.31 -13.72 4.89
C VAL A 168 -13.42 -12.81 5.41
N MET A 169 -14.60 -12.84 4.77
CA MET A 169 -15.70 -11.95 5.12
C MET A 169 -16.40 -12.38 6.41
N VAL A 170 -16.50 -13.69 6.70
CA VAL A 170 -17.15 -14.18 7.92
C VAL A 170 -16.26 -14.05 9.15
N LYS A 171 -14.96 -14.39 9.05
CA LYS A 171 -14.02 -14.26 10.19
C LYS A 171 -13.85 -12.82 10.68
N LYS A 172 -14.05 -11.84 9.80
CA LYS A 172 -13.99 -10.41 10.18
C LYS A 172 -15.18 -10.03 11.07
N THR A 173 -16.38 -10.53 10.75
CA THR A 173 -17.61 -10.28 11.51
C THR A 173 -17.55 -10.81 12.94
N GLU A 174 -16.94 -11.98 13.16
CA GLU A 174 -16.82 -12.57 14.51
C GLU A 174 -15.86 -11.79 15.43
N LYS A 175 -14.80 -11.18 14.87
CA LYS A 175 -13.87 -10.36 15.64
C LYS A 175 -14.43 -8.98 15.99
N GLU A 176 -15.36 -8.46 15.20
CA GLU A 176 -15.99 -7.15 15.43
C GLU A 176 -17.17 -7.24 16.43
N GLN A 177 -17.76 -8.42 16.64
CA GLN A 177 -18.88 -8.65 17.58
C GLN A 177 -18.45 -9.23 18.94
N GLY A 178 -17.18 -9.57 19.11
CA GLY A 178 -16.64 -10.23 20.30
C GLY A 178 -15.72 -9.37 21.19
N SER A 179 -15.75 -8.04 21.07
CA SER A 179 -14.98 -7.11 21.93
C SER A 179 -15.88 -6.20 22.75
#